data_AF-Q4A5R7-F1
#
_entry.id   AF-Q4A5R7-F1
#
_cell.length_a   1.000
_cell.length_b   1.000
_cell.length_c   1.000
_cell.angle_alpha   90.00
_cell.angle_beta   90.00
_cell.angle_gamma   90.00
#
_symmetry.space_group_name_H-M   'P 1'
#
loop_
_entity.id
_entity.type
_entity.pdbx_description
1 polymer ?
#
loop_
_entity_poly.entity_id
_entity_poly.type
_entity_poly.pdbx_seq_one_letter_code
_entity_poly.pdbx_strand_id
1 'polypeptide(L)'
;MDFLKNGALLYVVLGFLIFGLVGWILFTYIRDKINKKKIHLAGVELDKLTKKYLAKFDVEINEVIAQNKRYLEKFVVSVGEYKMGELTNFSRKKVIEILEDSDFKNYVLENPKYAELVKNLSELKDVKSNMWESKALHNLTYFSNELKKLTSVTLTEEEEREIKEKVALSYGDNLRKKKKTS
;
A
#
# COMPACT_ATOMS: atom_id res chain seq x y z
N MET A 1 74.21 20.95 -2.68
CA MET A 1 72.99 21.25 -3.45
C MET A 1 72.01 20.08 -3.53
N ASP A 2 72.32 18.88 -3.01
CA ASP A 2 71.43 17.71 -3.14
C ASP A 2 70.29 17.64 -2.12
N PHE A 3 70.45 18.24 -0.92
CA PHE A 3 69.38 18.31 0.08
C PHE A 3 68.16 19.13 -0.40
N LEU A 4 68.39 20.20 -1.17
CA LEU A 4 67.32 21.03 -1.73
C LEU A 4 66.55 20.32 -2.86
N LYS A 5 67.23 19.46 -3.64
CA LYS A 5 66.58 18.64 -4.69
C LYS A 5 65.68 17.55 -4.08
N ASN A 6 66.14 16.89 -3.01
CA ASN A 6 65.36 15.88 -2.32
C ASN A 6 64.16 16.48 -1.56
N GLY A 7 64.33 17.66 -0.96
CA GLY A 7 63.23 18.40 -0.33
C GLY A 7 62.18 18.85 -1.34
N ALA A 8 62.61 19.41 -2.48
CA ALA A 8 61.69 19.82 -3.55
C ALA A 8 60.89 18.64 -4.12
N LEU A 9 61.53 17.49 -4.34
CA LEU A 9 60.86 16.27 -4.80
C LEU A 9 59.78 15.78 -3.80
N LEU A 10 60.07 15.81 -2.50
CA LEU A 10 59.14 15.43 -1.43
C LEU A 10 57.88 16.30 -1.46
N TYR A 11 58.02 17.62 -1.58
CA TYR A 11 56.88 18.54 -1.64
C TYR A 11 56.03 18.35 -2.90
N VAL A 12 56.63 17.99 -4.04
CA VAL A 12 55.90 17.69 -5.28
C VAL A 12 55.05 16.43 -5.13
N VAL A 13 55.61 15.35 -4.56
CA VAL A 13 54.87 14.10 -4.30
C VAL A 13 53.74 14.33 -3.30
N LEU A 14 53.99 15.09 -2.23
CA LEU A 14 52.99 15.44 -1.23
C LEU A 14 51.85 16.29 -1.83
N GLY A 15 52.19 17.26 -2.70
CA GLY A 15 51.20 18.06 -3.42
C GLY A 15 50.28 17.22 -4.29
N PHE A 16 50.83 16.22 -5.00
CA PHE A 16 50.03 15.32 -5.83
C PHE A 16 49.11 14.42 -5.00
N LEU A 17 49.57 13.92 -3.85
CA LEU A 17 48.74 13.15 -2.91
C LEU A 17 47.58 13.99 -2.35
N ILE A 18 47.86 15.22 -1.92
CA ILE A 18 46.82 16.14 -1.42
C ILE A 18 45.83 16.48 -2.54
N PHE A 19 46.32 16.76 -3.75
CA PHE A 19 45.45 17.04 -4.89
C PHE A 19 44.54 15.85 -5.23
N GLY A 20 45.06 14.63 -5.23
CA GLY A 20 44.27 13.41 -5.42
C GLY A 20 43.21 13.24 -4.32
N LEU A 21 43.57 13.49 -3.06
CA LEU A 21 42.64 13.38 -1.94
C LEU A 21 41.51 14.43 -2.02
N VAL A 22 41.86 15.69 -2.32
CA VAL A 22 40.88 16.78 -2.50
C VAL A 22 39.98 16.50 -3.69
N GLY A 23 40.54 16.03 -4.81
CA GLY A 23 39.76 15.63 -5.99
C GLY A 23 38.75 14.51 -5.68
N TRP A 24 39.18 13.50 -4.93
CA TRP A 24 38.29 12.41 -4.49
C TRP A 24 37.16 12.92 -3.59
N ILE A 25 37.47 13.76 -2.60
CA ILE A 25 36.47 14.33 -1.68
C ILE A 25 35.45 15.19 -2.44
N LEU A 26 35.89 16.03 -3.38
CA LEU A 26 34.98 16.84 -4.20
C LEU A 26 34.08 15.97 -5.07
N PHE A 27 34.64 14.92 -5.67
CA PHE A 27 33.88 13.98 -6.49
C PHE A 27 32.80 13.24 -5.68
N THR A 28 33.15 12.70 -4.51
CA THR A 28 32.17 12.00 -3.65
C THR A 28 31.08 12.95 -3.16
N TYR A 29 31.43 14.17 -2.75
CA TYR A 29 30.47 15.17 -2.30
C TYR A 29 29.45 15.54 -3.40
N ILE A 30 29.91 15.79 -4.63
CA ILE A 30 29.02 16.11 -5.76
C ILE A 30 28.12 14.91 -6.09
N ARG A 31 28.70 13.71 -6.16
CA ARG A 31 27.94 12.47 -6.44
C ARG A 31 26.87 12.22 -5.38
N ASP A 32 27.20 12.41 -4.11
CA ASP A 32 26.27 12.22 -3.00
C ASP A 32 25.13 13.25 -3.05
N LYS A 33 25.41 14.50 -3.41
CA LYS A 33 24.39 15.54 -3.59
C LYS A 33 23.41 15.17 -4.71
N ILE A 34 23.90 14.66 -5.83
CA ILE A 34 23.07 14.21 -6.95
C ILE A 34 22.24 12.99 -6.54
N ASN A 35 22.85 12.00 -5.90
CA ASN A 35 22.16 10.79 -5.45
C ASN A 35 21.08 11.10 -4.42
N LYS A 36 21.35 11.98 -3.45
CA LYS A 36 20.34 12.45 -2.49
C LYS A 36 19.14 13.10 -3.18
N LYS A 37 19.39 13.94 -4.20
CA LYS A 37 18.30 14.54 -4.98
C LYS A 37 17.48 13.50 -5.73
N LYS A 38 18.11 12.52 -6.37
CA LYS A 38 17.42 11.42 -7.07
C LYS A 38 16.57 10.58 -6.14
N ILE A 39 17.13 10.19 -4.98
CA ILE A 39 16.40 9.43 -3.94
C ILE A 39 15.20 10.23 -3.44
N HIS A 40 15.38 11.54 -3.19
CA HIS A 40 14.29 12.39 -2.75
C HIS A 40 13.16 12.47 -3.79
N LEU A 41 13.49 12.68 -5.08
CA LEU A 41 12.49 12.71 -6.15
C LEU A 41 11.75 11.37 -6.29
N ALA A 42 12.48 10.25 -6.24
CA ALA A 42 11.89 8.92 -6.25
C ALA A 42 10.96 8.70 -5.04
N GLY A 43 11.34 9.20 -3.86
CA GLY A 43 10.52 9.13 -2.66
C GLY A 43 9.23 9.96 -2.77
N VAL A 44 9.28 11.13 -3.40
CA VAL A 44 8.09 11.97 -3.66
C VAL A 44 7.15 11.29 -4.66
N GLU A 45 7.69 10.70 -5.72
CA GLU A 45 6.90 9.96 -6.71
C GLU A 45 6.24 8.72 -6.09
N LEU A 46 6.99 7.97 -5.29
CA LEU A 46 6.47 6.82 -4.54
C LEU A 46 5.36 7.24 -3.59
N ASP A 47 5.53 8.30 -2.79
CA ASP A 47 4.49 8.80 -1.88
C ASP A 47 3.22 9.21 -2.64
N LYS A 48 3.35 9.81 -3.82
CA LYS A 48 2.21 10.14 -4.69
C LYS A 48 1.48 8.88 -5.17
N LEU A 49 2.21 7.86 -5.62
CA LEU A 49 1.64 6.59 -6.05
C LEU A 49 0.94 5.87 -4.89
N THR A 50 1.59 5.81 -3.73
CA THR A 50 1.03 5.23 -2.50
C THR A 50 -0.24 5.93 -2.07
N LYS A 51 -0.28 7.27 -2.08
CA LYS A 51 -1.50 8.03 -1.75
C LYS A 51 -2.65 7.75 -2.70
N LYS A 52 -2.37 7.70 -4.01
CA LYS A 52 -3.39 7.37 -5.02
C LYS A 52 -3.90 5.93 -4.83
N TYR A 53 -3.00 4.99 -4.56
CA TYR A 53 -3.35 3.62 -4.25
C TYR A 53 -4.25 3.53 -3.02
N LEU A 54 -3.86 4.17 -1.91
CA LEU A 54 -4.64 4.20 -0.67
C LEU A 54 -6.04 4.78 -0.90
N ALA A 55 -6.19 5.78 -1.77
CA ALA A 55 -7.50 6.37 -2.09
C ALA A 55 -8.43 5.35 -2.75
N LYS A 56 -7.90 4.57 -3.70
CA LYS A 56 -8.65 3.48 -4.35
C LYS A 56 -8.98 2.37 -3.38
N PHE A 57 -7.99 1.97 -2.58
CA PHE A 57 -8.13 0.94 -1.57
C PHE A 57 -9.18 1.31 -0.51
N ASP A 58 -9.21 2.56 -0.04
CA ASP A 58 -10.20 3.06 0.92
C ASP A 58 -11.63 2.91 0.39
N VAL A 59 -11.86 3.28 -0.87
CA VAL A 59 -13.16 3.08 -1.52
C VAL A 59 -13.48 1.60 -1.67
N GLU A 60 -12.52 0.79 -2.12
CA GLU A 60 -12.70 -0.64 -2.34
C GLU A 60 -13.07 -1.39 -1.06
N ILE A 61 -12.32 -1.20 0.03
CA ILE A 61 -12.56 -1.93 1.28
C ILE A 61 -13.88 -1.51 1.93
N ASN A 62 -14.21 -0.22 1.91
CA ASN A 62 -15.50 0.26 2.43
C ASN A 62 -16.67 -0.27 1.61
N GLU A 63 -16.54 -0.36 0.28
CA GLU A 63 -17.57 -0.98 -0.56
C GLU A 63 -17.70 -2.48 -0.29
N VAL A 64 -16.58 -3.21 -0.09
CA VAL A 64 -16.60 -4.63 0.29
C VAL A 64 -17.37 -4.83 1.60
N ILE A 65 -17.14 -3.97 2.59
CA ILE A 65 -17.86 -3.98 3.87
C ILE A 65 -19.35 -3.70 3.66
N ALA A 66 -19.68 -2.66 2.89
CA ALA A 66 -21.05 -2.24 2.63
C ALA A 66 -21.86 -3.31 1.87
N GLN A 67 -21.28 -3.90 0.83
CA GLN A 67 -21.91 -4.97 0.07
C GLN A 67 -22.13 -6.20 0.96
N ASN A 68 -21.12 -6.63 1.72
CA ASN A 68 -21.29 -7.75 2.66
C ASN A 68 -22.47 -7.51 3.61
N LYS A 69 -22.59 -6.31 4.19
CA LYS A 69 -23.73 -5.94 5.04
C LYS A 69 -25.07 -6.04 4.30
N ARG A 70 -25.18 -5.45 3.11
CA ARG A 70 -26.41 -5.49 2.29
C ARG A 70 -26.85 -6.91 1.96
N TYR A 71 -25.92 -7.80 1.66
CA TYR A 71 -26.24 -9.19 1.38
C TYR A 71 -26.54 -10.00 2.65
N LEU A 72 -25.91 -9.69 3.79
CA LEU A 72 -26.24 -10.28 5.09
C LEU A 72 -27.67 -9.92 5.53
N GLU A 73 -28.07 -8.66 5.37
CA GLU A 73 -29.42 -8.18 5.74
C GLU A 73 -30.52 -8.88 4.92
N LYS A 74 -30.20 -9.23 3.66
CA LYS A 74 -31.11 -9.95 2.74
C LYS A 74 -31.01 -11.47 2.85
N PHE A 75 -30.11 -12.00 3.69
CA PHE A 75 -29.92 -13.43 3.83
C PHE A 75 -31.10 -14.08 4.55
N VAL A 76 -31.78 -15.01 3.87
CA VAL A 76 -32.87 -15.81 4.44
C VAL A 76 -32.39 -17.26 4.58
N VAL A 77 -32.51 -17.81 5.79
CA VAL A 77 -32.09 -19.19 6.09
C VAL A 77 -32.89 -20.19 5.26
N SER A 78 -32.21 -21.17 4.65
CA SER A 78 -32.79 -22.31 3.92
C SER A 78 -33.63 -21.99 2.67
N VAL A 79 -33.94 -20.73 2.39
CA VAL A 79 -34.74 -20.27 1.23
C VAL A 79 -34.00 -19.22 0.39
N GLY A 80 -33.01 -18.52 0.97
CA GLY A 80 -32.28 -17.46 0.30
C GLY A 80 -31.47 -17.91 -0.92
N GLU A 81 -31.19 -16.96 -1.82
CA GLU A 81 -30.49 -17.21 -3.09
C GLU A 81 -29.03 -17.66 -2.94
N TYR A 82 -28.43 -17.50 -1.75
CA TYR A 82 -27.02 -17.77 -1.46
C TYR A 82 -26.84 -18.28 -0.03
N LYS A 83 -25.80 -19.10 0.20
CA LYS A 83 -25.49 -19.63 1.54
C LYS A 83 -24.62 -18.66 2.33
N MET A 84 -24.79 -18.61 3.66
CA MET A 84 -23.97 -17.79 4.57
C MET A 84 -22.46 -18.07 4.43
N GLY A 85 -22.10 -19.33 4.23
CA GLY A 85 -20.71 -19.72 3.99
C GLY A 85 -20.13 -19.15 2.69
N GLU A 86 -20.94 -18.94 1.67
CA GLU A 86 -20.49 -18.36 0.40
C GLU A 86 -20.22 -16.87 0.56
N LEU A 87 -21.10 -16.17 1.25
CA LEU A 87 -20.93 -14.75 1.56
C LEU A 87 -19.66 -14.49 2.36
N THR A 88 -19.50 -15.23 3.47
CA THR A 88 -18.35 -15.08 4.36
C THR A 88 -17.03 -15.46 3.70
N ASN A 89 -17.01 -16.50 2.87
CA ASN A 89 -15.83 -16.88 2.11
C ASN A 89 -15.50 -15.86 1.01
N PHE A 90 -16.51 -15.25 0.39
CA PHE A 90 -16.28 -14.26 -0.66
C PHE A 90 -15.65 -12.99 -0.11
N SER A 91 -16.20 -12.43 0.97
CA SER A 91 -15.61 -11.24 1.61
C SER A 91 -14.19 -11.51 2.11
N ARG A 92 -13.93 -12.71 2.67
CA ARG A 92 -12.59 -13.14 3.03
C ARG A 92 -11.65 -13.20 1.82
N LYS A 93 -12.12 -13.77 0.69
CA LYS A 93 -11.34 -13.85 -0.55
C LYS A 93 -10.96 -12.45 -1.04
N LYS A 94 -11.89 -11.49 -1.01
CA LYS A 94 -11.60 -10.11 -1.40
C LYS A 94 -10.52 -9.46 -0.53
N VAL A 95 -10.59 -9.64 0.78
CA VAL A 95 -9.55 -9.14 1.69
C VAL A 95 -8.20 -9.81 1.42
N ILE A 96 -8.18 -11.11 1.08
CA ILE A 96 -6.95 -11.81 0.68
C ILE A 96 -6.40 -11.27 -0.65
N GLU A 97 -7.25 -11.07 -1.66
CA GLU A 97 -6.85 -10.50 -2.96
C GLU A 97 -6.16 -9.15 -2.77
N ILE A 98 -6.65 -8.31 -1.85
CA ILE A 98 -6.02 -7.04 -1.48
C ILE A 98 -4.66 -7.26 -0.81
N LEU A 99 -4.55 -8.17 0.17
CA LEU A 99 -3.27 -8.44 0.84
C LEU A 99 -2.22 -9.05 -0.10
N GLU A 100 -2.67 -9.76 -1.13
CA GLU A 100 -1.81 -10.41 -2.12
C GLU A 100 -1.43 -9.50 -3.29
N ASP A 101 -2.16 -8.39 -3.47
CA ASP A 101 -1.96 -7.39 -4.51
C ASP A 101 -0.51 -6.85 -4.50
N SER A 102 0.07 -6.71 -5.70
CA SER A 102 1.46 -6.29 -5.84
C SER A 102 1.65 -4.86 -5.35
N ASP A 103 0.69 -3.97 -5.60
CA ASP A 103 0.77 -2.58 -5.18
C ASP A 103 0.61 -2.48 -3.66
N PHE A 104 -0.26 -3.29 -3.04
CA PHE A 104 -0.34 -3.39 -1.58
C PHE A 104 1.01 -3.79 -0.96
N LYS A 105 1.64 -4.85 -1.49
CA LYS A 105 2.92 -5.33 -0.99
C LYS A 105 4.03 -4.29 -1.15
N ASN A 106 4.09 -3.65 -2.31
CA ASN A 106 5.14 -2.69 -2.64
C ASN A 106 5.00 -1.35 -1.90
N TYR A 107 3.76 -0.87 -1.68
CA TYR A 107 3.52 0.46 -1.15
C TYR A 107 3.14 0.49 0.34
N VAL A 108 2.53 -0.59 0.85
CA VAL A 108 1.87 -0.61 2.15
C VAL A 108 2.51 -1.60 3.12
N LEU A 109 2.72 -2.85 2.69
CA LEU A 109 3.07 -3.96 3.61
C LEU A 109 4.36 -3.73 4.40
N GLU A 110 5.42 -3.28 3.73
CA GLU A 110 6.74 -3.09 4.36
C GLU A 110 6.92 -1.70 4.99
N ASN A 111 5.97 -0.79 4.80
CA ASN A 111 6.11 0.59 5.24
C ASN A 111 5.54 0.77 6.67
N PRO A 112 6.38 1.12 7.68
CA PRO A 112 5.94 1.25 9.06
C PRO A 112 4.82 2.27 9.27
N LYS A 113 4.73 3.28 8.38
CA LYS A 113 3.66 4.30 8.38
C LYS A 113 2.27 3.68 8.27
N TYR A 114 2.15 2.51 7.64
CA TYR A 114 0.89 1.83 7.39
C TYR A 114 0.74 0.53 8.20
N ALA A 115 1.56 0.32 9.23
CA ALA A 115 1.50 -0.87 10.07
C ALA A 115 0.11 -1.08 10.71
N GLU A 116 -0.55 0.01 11.11
CA GLU A 116 -1.90 -0.04 11.68
C GLU A 116 -2.94 -0.46 10.62
N LEU A 117 -2.80 -0.02 9.38
CA LEU A 117 -3.66 -0.44 8.27
C LEU A 117 -3.50 -1.94 8.02
N VAL A 118 -2.26 -2.42 7.91
CA VAL A 118 -1.95 -3.85 7.69
C VAL A 118 -2.52 -4.70 8.82
N LYS A 119 -2.36 -4.26 10.08
CA LYS A 119 -2.91 -4.93 11.25
C LYS A 119 -4.44 -5.02 11.17
N ASN A 120 -5.12 -3.89 10.94
CA ASN A 120 -6.59 -3.86 10.85
C ASN A 120 -7.12 -4.74 9.72
N LEU A 121 -6.45 -4.75 8.56
CA LEU A 121 -6.84 -5.58 7.42
C LEU A 121 -6.63 -7.07 7.70
N SER A 122 -5.53 -7.43 8.35
CA SER A 122 -5.25 -8.81 8.75
C SER A 122 -6.27 -9.32 9.78
N GLU A 123 -6.60 -8.51 10.79
CA GLU A 123 -7.62 -8.86 11.78
C GLU A 123 -9.01 -9.02 11.13
N LEU A 124 -9.37 -8.12 10.21
CA LEU A 124 -10.64 -8.19 9.49
C LEU A 124 -10.75 -9.47 8.62
N LYS A 125 -9.64 -9.93 8.02
CA LYS A 125 -9.56 -11.21 7.28
C LYS A 125 -9.88 -12.41 8.16
N ASP A 126 -9.41 -12.39 9.41
CA ASP A 126 -9.49 -13.53 10.32
C ASP A 126 -10.87 -13.67 10.96
N VAL A 127 -11.60 -12.55 11.11
CA VAL A 127 -12.99 -12.55 11.55
C VAL A 127 -13.91 -12.85 10.35
N LYS A 128 -14.82 -13.83 10.49
CA LYS A 128 -15.83 -14.08 9.44
C LYS A 128 -16.71 -12.85 9.26
N SER A 129 -17.04 -12.52 8.01
CA SER A 129 -17.71 -11.25 7.68
C SER A 129 -19.11 -11.08 8.26
N ASN A 130 -19.78 -12.18 8.63
CA ASN A 130 -21.05 -12.15 9.35
C ASN A 130 -20.92 -11.75 10.83
N MET A 131 -19.70 -11.71 11.37
CA MET A 131 -19.41 -11.30 12.74
C MET A 131 -18.69 -9.95 12.79
N TRP A 132 -18.48 -9.26 11.67
CA TRP A 132 -17.71 -8.01 11.67
C TRP A 132 -18.34 -6.93 12.57
N GLU A 133 -19.67 -6.79 12.55
CA GLU A 133 -20.35 -5.79 13.38
C GLU A 133 -20.24 -6.06 14.88
N SER A 134 -20.11 -7.34 15.28
CA SER A 134 -20.05 -7.73 16.69
C SER A 134 -18.64 -7.95 17.23
N LYS A 135 -17.69 -8.37 16.38
CA LYS A 135 -16.34 -8.77 16.79
C LYS A 135 -15.20 -7.96 16.17
N ALA A 136 -15.47 -7.15 15.14
CA ALA A 136 -14.47 -6.36 14.43
C ALA A 136 -14.89 -4.89 14.29
N LEU A 137 -15.71 -4.39 15.22
CA LEU A 137 -16.27 -3.03 15.16
C LEU A 137 -15.16 -1.96 15.15
N HIS A 138 -14.05 -2.21 15.85
CA HIS A 138 -12.89 -1.31 15.83
C HIS A 138 -12.25 -1.26 14.44
N ASN A 139 -12.10 -2.40 13.76
CA ASN A 139 -11.58 -2.46 12.39
C ASN A 139 -12.52 -1.73 11.42
N LEU A 140 -13.83 -1.94 11.54
CA LEU A 140 -14.81 -1.25 10.69
C LEU A 140 -14.74 0.28 10.87
N THR A 141 -14.58 0.73 12.12
CA THR A 141 -14.44 2.16 12.45
C THR A 141 -13.14 2.74 11.90
N TYR A 142 -12.05 1.95 11.93
CA TYR A 142 -10.79 2.33 11.31
C TYR A 142 -10.96 2.59 9.81
N PHE A 143 -11.57 1.65 9.08
CA PHE A 143 -11.80 1.79 7.64
C PHE A 143 -12.78 2.92 7.28
N SER A 144 -13.79 3.18 8.12
CA SER A 144 -14.77 4.23 7.81
C SER A 144 -14.27 5.65 8.07
N ASN A 145 -13.35 5.82 9.03
CA ASN A 145 -12.98 7.13 9.59
C ASN A 145 -11.48 7.42 9.53
N GLU A 146 -10.65 6.49 9.96
CA GLU A 146 -9.20 6.73 10.13
C GLU A 146 -8.45 6.57 8.82
N LEU A 147 -8.84 5.60 7.98
CA LEU A 147 -8.23 5.41 6.66
C LEU A 147 -8.43 6.63 5.75
N LYS A 148 -9.58 7.30 5.86
CA LYS A 148 -9.89 8.57 5.16
C LYS A 148 -8.89 9.70 5.44
N LYS A 149 -8.25 9.68 6.61
CA LYS A 149 -7.24 10.68 6.97
C LYS A 149 -5.90 10.43 6.27
N LEU A 150 -5.63 9.18 5.91
CA LEU A 150 -4.42 8.78 5.19
C LEU A 150 -4.54 9.04 3.68
N THR A 151 -5.77 9.06 3.17
CA THR A 151 -6.10 9.39 1.79
C THR A 151 -6.18 10.89 1.61
N SER A 152 -5.00 11.51 1.43
CA SER A 152 -4.90 12.94 1.10
C SER A 152 -5.25 13.27 -0.35
N VAL A 153 -5.74 12.29 -1.12
CA VAL A 153 -6.08 12.40 -2.54
C VAL A 153 -7.54 12.04 -2.68
N THR A 154 -8.33 12.98 -3.19
CA THR A 154 -9.73 12.75 -3.56
C THR A 154 -9.77 12.13 -4.95
N LEU A 155 -10.42 10.98 -5.08
CA LEU A 155 -10.73 10.40 -6.39
C LEU A 155 -11.81 11.24 -7.08
N THR A 156 -11.88 11.18 -8.39
CA THR A 156 -13.06 11.74 -9.08
C THR A 156 -14.29 10.91 -8.76
N GLU A 157 -15.49 11.51 -8.83
CA GLU A 157 -16.75 10.79 -8.63
C GLU A 157 -16.88 9.59 -9.58
N GLU A 158 -16.33 9.71 -10.79
CA GLU A 158 -16.30 8.64 -11.79
C GLU A 158 -15.37 7.49 -11.38
N GLU A 159 -14.13 7.78 -10.93
CA GLU A 159 -13.21 6.76 -10.42
C GLU A 159 -13.81 6.02 -9.21
N GLU A 160 -14.48 6.74 -8.30
CA GLU A 160 -15.17 6.11 -7.18
C GLU A 160 -16.31 5.20 -7.63
N ARG A 161 -17.14 5.68 -8.57
CA ARG A 161 -18.28 4.92 -9.11
C ARG A 161 -17.80 3.63 -9.78
N GLU A 162 -16.75 3.70 -10.60
CA GLU A 162 -16.17 2.54 -11.28
C GLU A 162 -15.68 1.48 -10.28
N ILE A 163 -14.99 1.90 -9.21
CA ILE A 163 -14.53 0.97 -8.16
C ILE A 163 -15.72 0.32 -7.47
N LYS A 164 -16.74 1.12 -7.08
CA LYS A 164 -17.93 0.62 -6.40
C LYS A 164 -18.70 -0.38 -7.28
N GLU A 165 -18.88 -0.05 -8.56
CA GLU A 165 -19.52 -0.94 -9.54
C GLU A 165 -18.73 -2.22 -9.74
N LYS A 166 -17.40 -2.15 -9.88
CA LYS A 166 -16.53 -3.32 -10.04
C LYS A 166 -16.63 -4.26 -8.84
N VAL A 167 -16.63 -3.73 -7.62
CA VAL A 167 -16.82 -4.52 -6.39
C VAL A 167 -18.21 -5.14 -6.35
N ALA A 168 -19.26 -4.36 -6.62
CA ALA A 168 -20.64 -4.85 -6.63
C ALA A 168 -20.89 -5.95 -7.68
N LEU A 169 -20.37 -5.78 -8.90
CA LEU A 169 -20.42 -6.80 -9.95
C LEU A 169 -19.68 -8.06 -9.51
N SER A 170 -18.51 -7.92 -8.88
CA SER A 170 -17.76 -9.06 -8.37
C SER A 170 -18.53 -9.84 -7.29
N TYR A 171 -19.33 -9.18 -6.45
CA TYR A 171 -20.23 -9.82 -5.50
C TYR A 171 -21.33 -10.60 -6.25
N GLY A 172 -22.02 -9.97 -7.20
CA GLY A 172 -23.09 -10.60 -7.98
C GLY A 172 -22.63 -11.82 -8.79
N ASP A 173 -21.49 -11.73 -9.47
CA ASP A 173 -20.99 -12.79 -10.34
C ASP A 173 -20.47 -14.01 -9.57
N ASN A 174 -19.82 -13.82 -8.42
CA ASN A 174 -19.34 -14.93 -7.60
C ASN A 174 -20.49 -15.73 -7.00
N LEU A 175 -21.57 -15.05 -6.58
CA LEU A 175 -22.77 -15.70 -6.08
C LEU A 175 -23.51 -16.45 -7.20
N ARG A 176 -23.53 -15.92 -8.44
CA ARG A 176 -24.14 -16.57 -9.61
C ARG A 176 -23.34 -17.78 -10.13
N LYS A 177 -22.00 -17.70 -10.17
CA LYS A 177 -21.14 -18.79 -10.70
C LYS A 177 -21.27 -20.07 -9.90
N LYS A 178 -21.37 -19.99 -8.57
CA LYS A 178 -21.54 -21.21 -7.73
C LYS A 178 -22.88 -21.91 -7.93
N LYS A 179 -23.94 -21.19 -8.32
CA LYS A 179 -25.25 -21.78 -8.65
C LYS A 179 -25.23 -22.72 -9.86
N LYS A 180 -24.25 -22.59 -10.77
CA LYS A 180 -24.11 -23.47 -11.95
C LYS A 180 -23.33 -24.76 -11.67
N THR A 181 -22.66 -24.84 -10.53
CA THR A 181 -21.77 -25.97 -10.15
C THR A 181 -22.28 -26.77 -8.94
N SER A 182 -23.49 -26.48 -8.45
CA SER A 182 -24.14 -27.20 -7.35
C SER A 182 -25.40 -27.92 -7.81
#